data_AF-A0A7Y8H8W3-F1
#
_entry.id   AF-A0A7Y8H8W3-F1
#
_cell.length_a   1.000
_cell.length_b   1.000
_cell.length_c   1.000
_cell.angle_alpha   90.00
_cell.angle_beta   90.00
_cell.angle_gamma   90.00
#
_symmetry.space_group_name_H-M   'P 1'
#
loop_
_entity.id
_entity.type
_entity.pdbx_description
1 polymer ?
#
loop_
_entity_poly.entity_id
_entity_poly.type
_entity_poly.pdbx_seq_one_letter_code
_entity_poly.pdbx_strand_id
1 'polypeptide(L)'
;CNVCHDAHASKDVALLYYPITDGCLMCHPKIAKAPHAAGGVLQAGHPLSGRKDPSSKYGELSCSSCHNPHSSDYMNLFRYEASRPLDLCKSCHKYGKKK
;
A
#
# COMPACT_ATOMS: atom_id res chain seq x y z
N CYS A 1 10.64 -8.14 13.51
CA CYS A 1 10.16 -6.80 13.91
C CYS A 1 11.22 -5.74 13.65
N ASN A 2 12.41 -5.86 14.24
CA ASN A 2 13.46 -4.82 14.16
C ASN A 2 14.20 -4.72 12.82
N VAL A 3 13.72 -5.41 11.78
CA VAL A 3 14.20 -5.23 10.41
C VAL A 3 13.65 -3.93 9.84
N CYS A 4 12.42 -3.56 10.21
CA CYS A 4 11.75 -2.35 9.73
C CYS A 4 11.48 -1.34 10.86
N HIS A 5 11.33 -1.80 12.10
CA HIS A 5 10.99 -0.96 13.25
C HIS A 5 12.19 -0.70 14.16
N ASP A 6 12.29 0.53 14.66
CA ASP A 6 13.12 0.89 15.80
C ASP A 6 12.39 0.48 17.10
N ALA A 7 13.08 -0.20 18.00
CA ALA A 7 12.50 -0.67 19.25
C ALA A 7 12.33 0.44 20.31
N HIS A 8 12.96 1.59 20.12
CA HIS A 8 12.93 2.71 21.06
C HIS A 8 12.06 3.86 20.54
N ALA A 9 12.46 4.47 19.42
CA ALA A 9 11.79 5.65 18.89
C ALA A 9 12.12 5.85 17.42
N SER A 10 11.15 6.34 16.65
CA SER A 10 11.38 6.89 15.32
C SER A 10 10.60 8.16 15.09
N LYS A 11 11.13 8.99 14.19
CA LYS A 11 10.43 10.15 13.60
C LYS A 11 9.32 9.74 12.62
N ASP A 12 9.37 8.52 12.12
CA ASP A 12 8.40 7.98 11.16
C ASP A 12 7.29 7.20 11.87
N VAL A 13 6.15 7.06 11.18
CA VAL A 13 4.95 6.41 11.73
C VAL A 13 5.24 4.98 12.18
N ALA A 14 4.57 4.54 13.24
CA ALA A 14 4.68 3.18 13.76
C ALA A 14 6.14 2.74 14.06
N LEU A 15 7.00 3.66 14.48
CA LEU A 15 8.41 3.39 14.82
C LEU A 15 9.25 2.87 13.64
N LEU A 16 8.92 3.20 12.39
CA LEU A 16 9.67 2.69 11.23
C LEU A 16 11.05 3.38 11.09
N TYR A 17 12.07 2.67 10.61
CA TYR A 17 13.37 3.30 10.30
C TYR A 17 13.32 4.27 9.12
N TYR A 18 12.37 4.07 8.21
CA TYR A 18 12.19 4.86 6.98
C TYR A 18 10.70 5.05 6.69
N PRO A 19 10.32 6.05 5.88
CA PRO A 19 8.98 6.14 5.31
C PRO A 19 8.58 4.82 4.65
N ILE A 20 7.30 4.45 4.75
CA ILE A 20 6.79 3.12 4.36
C ILE A 20 7.26 2.71 2.97
N THR A 21 7.07 3.57 1.97
CA THR A 21 7.44 3.28 0.58
C THR A 21 8.95 3.08 0.42
N ASP A 22 9.75 3.93 1.05
CA ASP A 22 11.21 3.87 0.96
C ASP A 22 11.74 2.57 1.59
N GLY A 23 11.23 2.20 2.77
CA GLY A 23 11.60 0.95 3.44
C GLY A 23 11.29 -0.30 2.59
N CYS A 24 10.17 -0.31 1.88
CA CYS A 24 9.85 -1.40 0.95
C CYS A 24 10.83 -1.45 -0.23
N LEU A 25 11.16 -0.30 -0.81
CA LEU A 25 11.99 -0.20 -2.01
C LEU A 25 13.48 -0.49 -1.77
N MET A 26 13.96 -0.41 -0.53
CA MET A 26 15.31 -0.85 -0.17
C MET A 26 15.54 -2.32 -0.54
N CYS A 27 14.53 -3.18 -0.34
CA CYS A 27 14.60 -4.61 -0.66
C CYS A 27 13.92 -4.95 -1.99
N HIS A 28 12.93 -4.16 -2.43
CA HIS A 28 12.18 -4.39 -3.67
C HIS A 28 12.38 -3.29 -4.73
N PRO A 29 13.63 -2.94 -5.12
CA PRO A 29 13.91 -1.80 -5.98
C PRO A 29 13.37 -1.95 -7.40
N LYS A 30 13.13 -3.19 -7.85
CA LYS A 30 12.59 -3.47 -9.18
C LYS A 30 11.12 -3.06 -9.31
N ILE A 31 10.36 -3.06 -8.20
CA ILE A 31 8.93 -2.75 -8.21
C ILE A 31 8.69 -1.28 -8.58
N ALA A 32 9.58 -0.37 -8.17
CA ALA A 32 9.47 1.06 -8.51
C ALA A 32 9.54 1.34 -10.03
N LYS A 33 10.05 0.41 -10.83
CA LYS A 33 10.30 0.59 -12.27
C LYS A 33 9.30 -0.16 -13.15
N ALA A 34 8.32 -0.84 -12.55
CA ALA A 34 7.34 -1.65 -13.26
C ALA A 34 5.92 -1.14 -13.00
N PRO A 35 4.98 -1.28 -13.96
CA PRO A 35 3.57 -1.05 -13.71
C PRO A 35 3.06 -1.94 -12.57
N HIS A 36 2.39 -1.34 -11.59
CA HIS A 36 1.88 -2.06 -10.42
C HIS A 36 0.45 -2.57 -10.65
N ALA A 37 0.08 -3.63 -9.92
CA ALA A 37 -1.25 -4.24 -10.03
C ALA A 37 -2.40 -3.24 -9.79
N ALA A 38 -3.62 -3.64 -10.19
CA ALA A 38 -4.81 -2.78 -10.19
C ALA A 38 -4.72 -1.56 -11.13
N GLY A 39 -3.91 -1.66 -12.19
CA GLY A 39 -4.03 -0.79 -13.36
C GLY A 39 -5.39 -0.95 -14.05
N GLY A 40 -5.85 0.10 -14.71
CA GLY A 40 -7.13 0.14 -15.41
C GLY A 40 -6.96 0.38 -16.91
N VAL A 41 -8.07 0.55 -17.63
CA VAL A 41 -8.09 0.80 -19.08
C VAL A 41 -7.25 2.01 -19.48
N LEU A 42 -7.20 3.02 -18.62
CA LEU A 42 -6.54 4.30 -18.88
C LEU A 42 -5.13 4.41 -18.28
N GLN A 43 -4.68 3.41 -17.51
CA GLN A 43 -3.43 3.50 -16.76
C GLN A 43 -2.83 2.11 -16.57
N ALA A 44 -1.61 1.90 -17.08
CA ALA A 44 -0.92 0.62 -17.05
C ALA A 44 -0.70 0.04 -15.62
N GLY A 45 -0.76 0.87 -14.57
CA GLY A 45 -0.69 0.44 -13.18
C GLY A 45 -1.33 1.44 -12.22
N HIS A 46 -1.53 1.07 -10.95
CA HIS A 46 -2.14 1.98 -9.97
C HIS A 46 -1.10 2.90 -9.29
N PRO A 47 -1.42 4.17 -8.97
CA PRO A 47 -0.53 5.04 -8.21
C PRO A 47 -0.15 4.45 -6.83
N LEU A 48 1.14 4.55 -6.47
CA LEU A 48 1.71 4.03 -5.22
C LEU A 48 2.15 5.13 -4.24
N SER A 49 2.10 6.40 -4.66
CA SER A 49 2.48 7.60 -3.90
C SER A 49 1.87 8.86 -4.52
N GLY A 50 1.98 10.01 -3.83
CA GLY A 50 1.61 11.33 -4.37
C GLY A 50 0.10 11.55 -4.54
N ARG A 51 -0.72 10.64 -3.98
CA ARG A 51 -2.17 10.71 -3.96
C ARG A 51 -2.66 10.38 -2.56
N LYS A 52 -3.70 11.05 -2.08
CA LYS A 52 -4.31 10.73 -0.78
C LYS A 52 -4.86 9.29 -0.78
N ASP A 53 -4.59 8.53 0.27
CA ASP A 53 -5.23 7.24 0.49
C ASP A 53 -6.71 7.47 0.89
N PRO A 54 -7.68 7.01 0.08
CA PRO A 54 -9.10 7.22 0.37
C PRO A 54 -9.60 6.42 1.58
N SER A 55 -8.89 5.36 1.97
CA SER A 55 -9.17 4.58 3.19
C SER A 55 -8.49 5.16 4.43
N SER A 56 -7.52 6.06 4.27
CA SER A 56 -6.87 6.75 5.39
C SER A 56 -7.52 8.11 5.68
N LYS A 57 -7.72 8.40 6.98
CA LYS A 57 -8.18 9.72 7.43
C LYS A 57 -7.14 10.81 7.12
N TYR A 58 -5.86 10.48 7.30
CA TYR A 58 -4.71 11.32 7.08
C TYR A 58 -3.58 10.44 6.51
N GLY A 59 -3.13 10.70 5.29
CA GLY A 59 -2.04 9.95 4.67
C GLY A 59 -2.16 9.83 3.16
N GLU A 60 -1.01 9.70 2.51
CA GLU A 60 -0.92 9.36 1.10
C GLU A 60 -0.99 7.83 0.91
N LEU A 61 -1.32 7.43 -0.31
CA LEU A 61 -1.15 6.06 -0.76
C LEU A 61 0.30 5.65 -0.57
N SER A 62 0.48 4.45 -0.03
CA SER A 62 1.77 3.80 0.17
C SER A 62 1.61 2.30 -0.07
N CYS A 63 2.72 1.56 -0.01
CA CYS A 63 2.69 0.10 -0.13
C CYS A 63 1.72 -0.54 0.89
N SER A 64 1.64 -0.01 2.11
CA SER A 64 0.76 -0.53 3.16
C SER A 64 -0.71 -0.16 3.03
N SER A 65 -1.04 0.71 2.07
CA SER A 65 -2.44 1.00 1.72
C SER A 65 -3.11 -0.21 1.08
N CYS A 66 -2.35 -1.01 0.33
CA CYS A 66 -2.85 -2.21 -0.34
C CYS A 66 -2.31 -3.51 0.27
N HIS A 67 -1.09 -3.51 0.81
CA HIS A 67 -0.46 -4.71 1.38
C HIS A 67 -0.39 -4.66 2.90
N ASN A 68 -0.43 -5.82 3.55
CA ASN A 68 -0.09 -5.98 4.96
C ASN A 68 1.38 -6.41 5.07
N PRO A 69 2.27 -5.59 5.66
CA PRO A 69 3.70 -5.87 5.72
C PRO A 69 4.08 -6.99 6.69
N HIS A 70 3.16 -7.44 7.55
CA HIS A 70 3.41 -8.53 8.50
C HIS A 70 2.88 -9.87 8.00
N SER A 71 1.59 -9.93 7.69
CA SER A 71 0.93 -11.13 7.17
C SER A 71 -0.47 -10.80 6.68
N SER A 72 -0.98 -11.54 5.70
CA SER A 72 -2.39 -11.52 5.33
C SER A 72 -2.82 -12.88 4.81
N ASP A 73 -4.08 -13.20 5.02
CA ASP A 73 -4.74 -14.40 4.49
C ASP A 73 -5.07 -14.27 2.99
N TYR A 74 -4.89 -13.08 2.41
CA TYR A 74 -5.19 -12.78 1.02
C TYR A 74 -3.95 -12.80 0.14
N MET A 75 -4.14 -13.05 -1.16
CA MET A 75 -3.03 -13.19 -2.11
C MET A 75 -2.10 -11.97 -2.09
N ASN A 76 -0.82 -12.21 -2.35
CA ASN A 76 0.21 -11.16 -2.40
C ASN A 76 0.20 -10.25 -1.16
N LEU A 77 -0.20 -10.77 0.00
CA LEU A 77 -0.33 -10.02 1.25
C LEU A 77 -1.34 -8.87 1.19
N PHE A 78 -2.40 -8.94 0.38
CA PHE A 78 -3.36 -7.83 0.30
C PHE A 78 -4.03 -7.55 1.64
N ARG A 79 -4.27 -6.27 1.96
CA ARG A 79 -4.93 -5.83 3.20
C ARG A 79 -6.44 -6.08 3.18
N TYR A 80 -7.02 -6.17 2.00
CA TYR A 80 -8.45 -6.36 1.78
C TYR A 80 -8.71 -7.73 1.19
N GLU A 81 -9.90 -8.26 1.43
CA GLU A 81 -10.35 -9.52 0.84
C GLU A 81 -10.32 -9.43 -0.68
N ALA A 82 -9.35 -10.14 -1.27
CA ALA A 82 -9.13 -10.14 -2.71
C ALA A 82 -8.55 -11.49 -3.13
N SER A 83 -9.30 -12.19 -3.99
CA SER A 83 -8.86 -13.41 -4.65
C SER A 83 -8.33 -13.14 -6.06
N ARG A 84 -8.42 -11.89 -6.53
CA ARG A 84 -7.83 -11.39 -7.77
C ARG A 84 -7.50 -9.89 -7.60
N PRO A 85 -6.52 -9.35 -8.34
CA PRO A 85 -6.16 -7.93 -8.24
C PRO A 85 -7.33 -6.95 -8.46
N LEU A 86 -8.27 -7.29 -9.36
CA LEU A 86 -9.45 -6.46 -9.65
C LEU A 86 -10.44 -6.37 -8.48
N ASP A 87 -10.41 -7.32 -7.55
CA ASP A 87 -11.32 -7.33 -6.41
C ASP A 87 -11.00 -6.19 -5.43
N LEU A 88 -9.80 -5.60 -5.52
CA LEU A 88 -9.38 -4.45 -4.72
C LEU A 88 -10.03 -3.13 -5.15
N CYS A 89 -10.49 -3.01 -6.41
CA CYS A 89 -10.99 -1.74 -6.93
C CYS A 89 -12.14 -1.20 -6.08
N LYS A 90 -13.07 -2.08 -5.68
CA LYS A 90 -14.24 -1.74 -4.85
C LYS A 90 -13.90 -1.38 -3.40
N SER A 91 -12.72 -1.73 -2.91
CA SER A 91 -12.30 -1.42 -1.54
C SER A 91 -12.12 0.09 -1.32
N CYS A 92 -11.71 0.80 -2.38
CA CYS A 92 -11.48 2.25 -2.36
C CYS A 92 -12.45 3.03 -3.27
N HIS A 93 -12.76 2.52 -4.47
CA HIS A 93 -13.65 3.17 -5.44
C HIS A 93 -15.10 2.72 -5.25
N LYS A 94 -15.72 3.12 -4.13
CA LYS A 94 -17.12 2.81 -3.85
C LYS A 94 -18.04 3.62 -4.77
N TYR A 95 -18.94 2.94 -5.48
CA TYR A 95 -20.01 3.57 -6.24
C TYR A 95 -21.25 3.74 -5.34
N GLY A 96 -21.66 4.99 -5.09
CA GLY A 96 -22.90 5.32 -4.38
C GLY A 96 -22.73 5.72 -2.92
N LYS A 97 -23.27 6.92 -2.61
CA LYS A 97 -23.28 7.71 -1.36
C LYS A 97 -21.92 8.01 -0.72
N LYS A 98 -21.43 9.22 -1.02
CA LYS A 98 -20.59 9.99 -0.10
C LYS A 98 -21.29 10.05 1.27
N LYS A 99 -20.57 9.72 2.33
CA LYS A 99 -20.90 10.21 3.66
C LYS A 99 -20.39 11.65 3.78
#